data_AF-A0A9Q9BUR3-F1
#
_entry.id   AF-A0A9Q9BUR3-F1
#
_cell.length_a   1.000
_cell.length_b   1.000
_cell.length_c   1.000
_cell.angle_alpha   90.00
_cell.angle_beta   90.00
_cell.angle_gamma   90.00
#
_symmetry.space_group_name_H-M   'P 1'
#
loop_
_entity.id
_entity.type
_entity.pdbx_description
1 polymer ?
#
loop_
_entity_poly.entity_id
_entity_poly.type
_entity_poly.pdbx_seq_one_letter_code
_entity_poly.pdbx_strand_id
1 'polypeptide(L)'
;MKPLPFKELNLETYASQILQRYRRMTGCDYEFLNENTKRLTIFNITGGPKHIRGISWNEVAYQLNAIMNDGLFRRKHRPKERWNDINGQYH
;
A
#
# COMPACT_ATOMS: atom_id res chain seq x y z
N MET A 1 10.36 -1.80 -18.89
CA MET A 1 10.61 -2.95 -18.00
C MET A 1 9.27 -3.55 -17.59
N LYS A 2 9.22 -4.83 -17.23
CA LYS A 2 7.99 -5.50 -16.78
C LYS A 2 7.92 -5.50 -15.24
N PRO A 3 6.72 -5.41 -14.64
CA PRO A 3 6.56 -5.58 -13.20
C PRO A 3 7.07 -6.93 -12.71
N LEU A 4 7.70 -6.92 -11.54
CA LEU A 4 8.19 -8.10 -10.85
C LEU A 4 7.06 -8.77 -10.06
N PRO A 5 7.02 -10.11 -10.05
CA PRO A 5 6.20 -10.86 -9.12
C PRO A 5 6.60 -10.56 -7.67
N PHE A 6 5.63 -10.35 -6.78
CA PHE A 6 5.86 -10.09 -5.35
C PHE A 6 6.80 -11.10 -4.67
N LYS A 7 6.71 -12.38 -5.08
CA LYS A 7 7.52 -13.48 -4.54
C LYS A 7 9.03 -13.35 -4.85
N GLU A 8 9.41 -12.56 -5.85
CA GLU A 8 10.80 -12.41 -6.31
C GLU A 8 11.52 -11.21 -5.68
N LEU A 9 10.85 -10.46 -4.81
CA LEU A 9 11.36 -9.21 -4.25
C LEU A 9 12.36 -9.39 -3.09
N ASN A 10 12.60 -10.62 -2.63
CA ASN A 10 13.45 -10.96 -1.49
C ASN A 10 13.26 -10.00 -0.29
N LEU A 11 12.02 -9.91 0.19
CA LEU A 11 11.59 -8.90 1.15
C LEU A 11 12.04 -9.24 2.58
N GLU A 12 12.48 -8.22 3.29
CA GLU A 12 12.61 -8.27 4.75
C GLU A 12 11.22 -8.43 5.40
N THR A 13 11.19 -8.93 6.64
CA THR A 13 9.95 -9.22 7.38
C THR A 13 8.99 -8.03 7.40
N TYR A 14 9.48 -6.82 7.69
CA TYR A 14 8.65 -5.61 7.76
C TYR A 14 8.06 -5.25 6.39
N ALA A 15 8.90 -5.15 5.35
CA ALA A 15 8.46 -4.88 3.99
C ALA A 15 7.43 -5.91 3.51
N SER A 16 7.67 -7.20 3.79
CA SER A 16 6.75 -8.29 3.43
C SER A 16 5.36 -8.08 4.03
N GLN A 17 5.26 -7.82 5.34
CA GLN A 17 3.99 -7.61 6.03
C GLN A 17 3.21 -6.41 5.47
N ILE A 18 3.89 -5.27 5.31
CA ILE A 18 3.25 -4.02 4.89
C ILE A 18 2.83 -4.08 3.43
N LEU A 19 3.73 -4.52 2.53
CA LEU A 19 3.44 -4.61 1.11
C LEU A 19 2.36 -5.66 0.84
N GLN A 20 2.37 -6.81 1.53
CA GLN A 20 1.33 -7.83 1.39
C GLN A 20 -0.03 -7.36 1.89
N ARG A 21 -0.08 -6.63 3.02
CA ARG A 21 -1.31 -6.06 3.56
C ARG A 21 -2.00 -5.15 2.55
N TYR A 22 -1.26 -4.21 1.99
CA TYR A 22 -1.84 -3.20 1.10
C TYR A 22 -2.00 -3.67 -0.34
N ARG A 23 -1.23 -4.66 -0.80
CA ARG A 23 -1.45 -5.31 -2.12
C ARG A 23 -2.86 -5.88 -2.27
N ARG A 24 -3.47 -6.35 -1.18
CA ARG A 24 -4.86 -6.83 -1.20
C ARG A 24 -5.88 -5.70 -1.28
N MET A 25 -5.53 -4.53 -0.76
CA MET A 25 -6.40 -3.36 -0.70
C MET A 25 -6.30 -2.49 -1.96
N THR A 26 -5.11 -2.43 -2.54
CA THR A 26 -4.78 -1.62 -3.72
C THR A 26 -4.00 -2.46 -4.71
N GLY A 27 -4.35 -2.40 -6.00
CA GLY A 27 -3.52 -2.96 -7.04
C GLY A 27 -2.11 -2.35 -6.97
N CYS A 28 -1.10 -3.21 -6.89
CA CYS A 28 0.30 -2.82 -6.71
C CYS A 28 1.21 -3.55 -7.71
N ASP A 29 2.10 -2.79 -8.34
CA ASP A 29 3.19 -3.29 -9.19
C ASP A 29 4.56 -2.91 -8.63
N TYR A 30 5.52 -3.82 -8.76
CA TYR A 30 6.85 -3.71 -8.17
C TYR A 30 7.89 -3.73 -9.27
N GLU A 31 8.89 -2.86 -9.21
CA GLU A 31 9.93 -2.77 -10.25
C GLU A 31 11.29 -2.36 -9.66
N PHE A 32 12.38 -2.84 -10.26
CA PHE A 32 13.71 -2.25 -10.08
C PHE A 32 13.91 -1.20 -11.18
N LEU A 33 14.08 0.07 -10.81
CA LEU A 33 14.38 1.14 -11.76
C LEU A 33 15.85 1.12 -12.20
N ASN A 34 16.72 0.77 -11.25
CA ASN A 34 18.14 0.50 -11.43
C ASN A 34 18.59 -0.41 -10.27
N GLU A 35 19.87 -0.77 -10.23
CA GLU A 35 20.44 -1.65 -9.19
C GLU A 35 20.19 -1.14 -7.75
N ASN A 36 20.09 0.17 -7.58
CA ASN A 36 19.98 0.82 -6.28
C ASN A 36 18.58 1.36 -5.97
N THR A 37 17.65 1.35 -6.92
CA THR A 37 16.36 2.05 -6.80
C THR A 37 15.20 1.10 -7.06
N LYS A 38 14.37 0.95 -6.04
CA LYS A 38 13.14 0.14 -6.06
C LYS A 38 11.95 1.06 -6.24
N ARG A 39 10.98 0.65 -7.05
CA ARG A 39 9.73 1.37 -7.27
C ARG A 39 8.53 0.49 -6.96
N LEU A 40 7.56 1.07 -6.27
CA LEU A 40 6.22 0.55 -6.10
C LEU A 40 5.24 1.50 -6.78
N THR A 41 4.35 0.97 -7.61
CA THR A 41 3.23 1.70 -8.21
C THR A 41 1.92 1.24 -7.59
N ILE A 42 1.07 2.17 -7.16
CA ILE A 42 -0.22 1.92 -6.53
C ILE A 42 -1.31 2.48 -7.45
N PHE A 43 -2.20 1.64 -7.98
CA PHE A 43 -3.19 2.08 -8.99
C PHE A 43 -4.52 2.53 -8.39
N ASN A 44 -4.96 1.90 -7.29
CA ASN A 44 -6.30 2.14 -6.71
C ASN A 44 -6.30 3.20 -5.61
N ILE A 45 -5.64 4.34 -5.85
CA ILE A 45 -5.63 5.46 -4.90
C ILE A 45 -6.31 6.69 -5.49
N THR A 46 -6.90 7.53 -4.62
CA THR A 46 -7.54 8.79 -5.04
C THR A 46 -6.48 9.72 -5.64
N GLY A 47 -6.78 10.27 -6.83
CA GLY A 47 -5.85 11.11 -7.59
C GLY A 47 -5.04 10.37 -8.66
N GLY A 48 -5.32 9.08 -8.89
CA GLY A 48 -4.65 8.26 -9.90
C GLY A 48 -3.43 7.51 -9.37
N PRO A 49 -2.66 6.83 -10.24
CA PRO A 49 -1.55 6.00 -9.81
C PRO A 49 -0.49 6.81 -9.03
N LYS A 50 -0.05 6.29 -7.88
CA LYS A 50 1.07 6.85 -7.12
C LYS A 50 2.30 5.97 -7.23
N HIS A 51 3.47 6.60 -7.34
CA HIS A 51 4.76 5.93 -7.36
C HIS A 51 5.54 6.23 -6.10
N ILE A 52 5.98 5.18 -5.42
CA ILE A 52 6.87 5.24 -4.27
C ILE A 52 8.23 4.72 -4.71
N ARG A 53 9.29 5.43 -4.35
CA ARG A 53 10.67 5.06 -4.65
C ARG A 53 11.49 4.99 -3.37
N GLY A 54 12.43 4.06 -3.32
CA GLY A 54 13.35 3.93 -2.20
C GLY A 54 14.56 3.08 -2.59
N ILE A 55 15.61 3.14 -1.77
CA ILE A 55 16.81 2.33 -1.98
C ILE A 55 16.65 0.91 -1.41
N SER A 56 15.69 0.71 -0.49
CA SER A 56 15.31 -0.59 0.07
C SER A 56 13.80 -0.82 0.00
N TRP A 57 13.37 -2.09 0.07
CA TRP A 57 11.94 -2.41 0.14
C TRP A 57 11.33 -2.00 1.48
N ASN A 58 12.11 -2.00 2.57
CA ASN A 58 11.71 -1.42 3.85
C ASN A 58 11.37 0.07 3.74
N GLU A 59 12.20 0.86 3.06
CA GLU A 59 11.94 2.30 2.87
C GLU A 59 10.65 2.53 2.06
N VAL A 60 10.48 1.77 0.97
CA VAL A 60 9.25 1.78 0.18
C VAL A 60 8.04 1.41 1.04
N ALA A 61 8.18 0.41 1.92
CA ALA A 61 7.13 0.00 2.84
C ALA A 61 6.80 1.07 3.89
N TYR A 62 7.79 1.78 4.44
CA TYR A 62 7.54 2.89 5.36
C TYR A 62 6.73 4.01 4.69
N GLN A 63 7.12 4.43 3.50
CA GLN A 63 6.40 5.45 2.73
C GLN A 63 4.99 4.98 2.36
N LEU A 64 4.84 3.71 1.96
CA LEU A 64 3.54 3.11 1.69
C LEU A 64 2.65 3.16 2.93
N ASN A 65 3.18 2.76 4.08
CA ASN A 65 2.43 2.77 5.33
C ASN A 65 2.03 4.20 5.72
N ALA A 66 2.87 5.20 5.50
CA ALA A 66 2.50 6.60 5.71
C ALA A 66 1.35 7.04 4.79
N ILE A 67 1.42 6.72 3.50
CA ILE A 67 0.37 7.05 2.52
C ILE A 67 -0.95 6.36 2.86
N MET A 68 -0.92 5.09 3.27
CA MET A 68 -2.14 4.35 3.63
C MET A 68 -2.70 4.75 4.99
N ASN A 69 -1.87 5.31 5.88
CA ASN A 69 -2.35 5.88 7.15
C ASN A 69 -2.86 7.31 7.02
N ASP A 70 -2.70 7.94 5.85
CA ASP A 70 -3.30 9.23 5.58
C ASP A 70 -4.83 9.18 5.75
N GLY A 71 -5.37 10.25 6.33
CA GLY A 71 -6.78 10.30 6.72
C GLY A 71 -7.74 10.07 5.56
N LEU A 72 -7.36 10.46 4.34
CA LEU A 72 -8.17 10.28 3.14
C LEU A 72 -8.24 8.80 2.72
N PHE A 73 -7.12 8.08 2.76
CA PHE A 73 -7.10 6.65 2.42
C PHE A 73 -7.88 5.84 3.46
N ARG A 74 -7.64 6.10 4.75
CA ARG A 74 -8.37 5.44 5.85
C ARG A 74 -9.88 5.67 5.79
N ARG A 75 -10.35 6.84 5.35
CA ARG A 75 -11.80 7.11 5.21
C ARG A 75 -12.42 6.32 4.05
N LYS A 76 -11.72 6.16 2.93
CA LYS A 76 -12.21 5.47 1.73
C LYS A 76 -12.16 3.95 1.86
N HIS A 77 -11.15 3.42 2.55
CA HIS A 77 -10.92 1.99 2.74
C HIS A 77 -11.20 1.50 4.16
N ARG A 78 -11.81 2.33 5.01
CA ARG A 78 -12.42 1.84 6.26
C ARG A 78 -13.45 0.78 5.87
N PRO A 79 -13.43 -0.41 6.50
CA PRO A 79 -14.59 -1.28 6.46
C PRO A 79 -15.81 -0.43 6.84
N LYS A 80 -16.90 -0.53 6.08
CA LYS A 80 -18.20 0.10 6.41
C LYS A 80 -18.76 -0.35 7.77
N GLU A 81 -18.06 -1.19 8.52
CA GLU A 81 -18.47 -1.80 9.79
C GLU A 81 -18.32 -0.91 11.03
N ARG A 82 -18.06 0.40 10.92
CA ARG A 82 -18.03 1.29 12.11
C ARG A 82 -19.00 2.47 12.09
N TRP A 83 -19.99 2.44 11.20
CA TRP A 83 -21.12 3.39 11.25
C TRP A 83 -22.41 2.79 11.84
N ASN A 84 -22.44 1.50 12.19
CA ASN A 84 -23.61 0.88 12.81
C ASN A 84 -23.55 0.78 14.35
N ASP A 85 -22.45 1.17 15.01
CA ASP A 85 -22.33 1.02 16.47
C ASP A 85 -22.35 2.35 17.28
N ILE A 86 -22.42 3.52 16.63
CA ILE A 86 -22.45 4.81 17.35
C ILE A 86 -23.75 5.58 17.13
N ASN A 87 -24.53 5.26 16.09
CA ASN A 87 -25.84 5.87 15.84
C ASN A 87 -26.97 4.84 15.67
N GLY A 88 -26.80 3.63 16.23
CA GLY A 88 -27.88 2.67 16.42
C GLY A 88 -28.87 3.18 17.46
N GLN A 89 -29.62 4.24 17.11
CA GLN A 89 -30.97 4.46 17.62
C GLN A 89 -31.75 3.19 17.31
N TYR A 90 -31.89 2.33 18.32
CA TYR A 90 -32.94 1.32 18.30
C TYR A 90 -34.24 2.00 18.73
N HIS A 91 -35.26 1.78 17.90
CA HIS A 91 -36.67 2.06 18.13
C HIS A 91 -37.15 1.61 19.51
#